data_AF-A0A238ZQ19-F1
#
_entry.id   AF-A0A238ZQ19-F1
#
_cell.length_a   1.000
_cell.length_b   1.000
_cell.length_c   1.000
_cell.angle_alpha   90.00
_cell.angle_beta   90.00
_cell.angle_gamma   90.00
#
_symmetry.space_group_name_H-M   'P 1'
#
loop_
_entity.id
_entity.type
_entity.pdbx_description
1 polymer ?
#
loop_
_entity_poly.entity_id
_entity_poly.type
_entity_poly.pdbx_seq_one_letter_code
_entity_poly.pdbx_strand_id
1 'polypeptide(L)'
;MWQFPTIFVIIRIINYTIGSDANLKKIRIEMGVTQKHLAKMMGVTQVYISRIENGDIEGLTMRNFLKLAKILKVSPFQLLELLLEQYKKYKRR
;
A
#
# COMPACT_ATOMS: atom_id res chain seq x y z
N MET A 1 30.68 -3.28 1.49
CA MET A 1 30.14 -2.79 0.20
C MET A 1 28.98 -3.71 -0.16
N TRP A 2 27.76 -3.37 0.25
CA TRP A 2 26.62 -4.29 0.34
C TRP A 2 25.92 -4.47 -1.02
N GLN A 3 25.92 -5.71 -1.55
CA GLN A 3 25.07 -6.11 -2.67
C GLN A 3 23.70 -6.53 -2.12
N PHE A 4 22.62 -5.89 -2.58
CA PHE A 4 21.24 -6.29 -2.24
C PHE A 4 20.73 -7.37 -3.22
N PRO A 5 19.94 -8.36 -2.74
CA PRO A 5 19.65 -9.61 -3.45
C PRO A 5 18.51 -9.49 -4.47
N THR A 6 18.69 -10.16 -5.61
CA THR A 6 17.81 -10.24 -6.78
C THR A 6 16.41 -10.83 -6.52
N ILE A 7 16.21 -11.54 -5.40
CA ILE A 7 14.95 -12.19 -5.02
C ILE A 7 13.77 -11.20 -4.91
N PHE A 8 14.00 -9.99 -4.40
CA PHE A 8 12.94 -8.99 -4.27
C PHE A 8 12.40 -8.53 -5.62
N VAL A 9 13.30 -8.43 -6.61
CA VAL A 9 12.94 -8.05 -7.99
C VAL A 9 12.14 -9.17 -8.66
N ILE A 10 12.56 -10.42 -8.46
CA ILE A 10 11.91 -11.60 -9.06
C ILE A 10 10.49 -11.81 -8.48
N ILE A 11 10.31 -11.69 -7.15
CA ILE A 11 8.98 -11.73 -6.51
C ILE A 11 8.06 -10.63 -7.07
N ARG A 12 8.61 -9.44 -7.30
CA ARG A 12 7.84 -8.30 -7.82
C ARG A 12 7.39 -8.47 -9.27
N ILE A 13 8.17 -9.17 -10.10
CA ILE A 13 7.82 -9.48 -11.50
C ILE A 13 6.73 -10.57 -11.56
N ILE A 14 6.79 -11.58 -10.70
CA ILE A 14 5.79 -12.67 -10.65
C ILE A 14 4.41 -12.13 -10.20
N ASN A 15 4.38 -11.15 -9.29
CA ASN A 15 3.15 -10.54 -8.78
C ASN A 15 2.41 -9.63 -9.78
N TYR A 16 3.00 -9.28 -10.93
CA TYR A 16 2.29 -8.51 -11.97
C TYR A 16 1.16 -9.35 -12.63
N THR A 17 1.23 -10.67 -12.52
CA THR A 17 0.39 -11.59 -13.30
C THR A 17 -0.69 -12.28 -12.45
N ILE A 18 -0.70 -12.13 -11.11
CA ILE A 18 -1.64 -12.84 -10.24
C ILE A 18 -2.67 -11.90 -9.61
N GLY A 19 -3.75 -11.68 -10.37
CA GLY A 19 -5.11 -11.61 -9.83
C GLY A 19 -5.56 -10.33 -9.11
N SER A 20 -6.83 -10.01 -9.35
CA SER A 20 -7.76 -9.02 -8.78
C SER A 20 -7.78 -8.77 -7.25
N ASP A 21 -6.84 -9.34 -6.48
CA ASP A 21 -6.82 -9.31 -5.02
C ASP A 21 -5.63 -8.55 -4.42
N ALA A 22 -4.86 -7.82 -5.22
CA ALA A 22 -3.87 -6.90 -4.70
C ALA A 22 -4.56 -5.78 -3.90
N ASN A 23 -4.20 -5.63 -2.63
CA ASN A 23 -4.69 -4.57 -1.75
C ASN A 23 -3.49 -4.05 -0.94
N LEU A 24 -3.49 -2.76 -0.63
CA LEU A 24 -2.58 -2.09 0.29
C LEU A 24 -2.23 -2.91 1.55
N LYS A 25 -3.22 -3.59 2.14
CA LYS A 25 -3.04 -4.47 3.31
C LYS A 25 -2.04 -5.60 3.05
N LYS A 26 -2.08 -6.23 1.86
CA LYS A 26 -1.16 -7.33 1.50
C LYS A 26 0.27 -6.82 1.40
N ILE A 27 0.47 -5.70 0.70
CA ILE A 27 1.79 -5.06 0.57
C ILE A 27 2.38 -4.74 1.94
N ARG A 28 1.56 -4.19 2.85
CA ARG A 28 2.00 -3.92 4.23
C ARG A 28 2.40 -5.21 4.96
N ILE A 29 1.62 -6.29 4.83
CA ILE A 29 1.92 -7.57 5.49
C ILE A 29 3.19 -8.21 4.92
N GLU A 30 3.41 -8.16 3.61
CA GLU A 30 4.63 -8.63 2.95
C GLU A 30 5.89 -7.88 3.40
N MET A 31 5.73 -6.60 3.76
CA MET A 31 6.79 -5.81 4.39
C MET A 31 7.03 -6.16 5.87
N GLY A 32 6.20 -7.02 6.48
CA GLY A 32 6.29 -7.37 7.91
C GLY A 32 5.87 -6.23 8.84
N VAL A 33 5.09 -5.26 8.36
CA VAL A 33 4.76 -4.04 9.09
C VAL A 33 3.35 -4.11 9.67
N THR A 34 3.14 -3.69 10.92
CA THR A 34 1.79 -3.55 11.50
C THR A 34 1.13 -2.23 11.08
N GLN A 35 -0.20 -2.12 11.12
CA GLN A 35 -0.90 -0.85 10.83
C GLN A 35 -0.43 0.28 11.77
N LYS A 36 -0.18 -0.02 13.05
CA LYS A 36 0.34 0.94 14.04
C LYS A 36 1.75 1.42 13.66
N HIS A 37 2.61 0.53 13.18
CA HIS A 37 3.95 0.90 12.74
C HIS A 37 3.92 1.72 11.45
N LEU A 38 3.09 1.35 10.47
CA LEU A 38 2.87 2.15 9.26
C LEU A 38 2.34 3.54 9.60
N ALA A 39 1.37 3.63 10.51
CA ALA A 39 0.83 4.90 10.98
C ALA A 39 1.91 5.79 11.61
N LYS A 40 2.80 5.21 12.43
CA LYS A 40 3.96 5.92 13.01
C LYS A 40 4.91 6.45 11.93
N MET A 41 5.24 5.66 10.90
CA MET A 41 6.08 6.11 9.78
C MET A 41 5.41 7.24 8.98
N MET A 42 4.10 7.14 8.81
CA MET A 42 3.27 8.13 8.14
C MET A 42 3.06 9.41 8.97
N GLY A 43 3.16 9.34 10.29
CA GLY A 43 2.82 10.45 11.19
C GLY A 43 1.31 10.67 11.27
N VAL A 44 0.53 9.59 11.21
CA VAL A 44 -0.94 9.60 11.25
C VAL A 44 -1.46 8.59 12.28
N THR A 45 -2.78 8.53 12.48
CA THR A 45 -3.38 7.56 13.41
C THR A 45 -3.47 6.16 12.79
N GLN A 46 -3.49 5.11 13.63
CA GLN A 46 -3.71 3.74 13.14
C GLN A 46 -5.10 3.59 12.50
N VAL A 47 -6.12 4.29 13.04
CA VAL A 47 -7.47 4.33 12.46
C VAL A 47 -7.44 4.86 11.03
N TYR A 48 -6.66 5.91 10.75
CA TYR A 48 -6.51 6.45 9.39
C TYR A 48 -5.95 5.40 8.42
N ILE A 49 -4.92 4.64 8.82
CA ILE A 49 -4.38 3.54 7.99
C ILE A 49 -5.44 2.44 7.79
N SER A 50 -6.18 2.09 8.83
CA SER A 50 -7.25 1.08 8.73
C SER A 50 -8.36 1.51 7.78
N ARG A 51 -8.76 2.78 7.78
CA ARG A 51 -9.77 3.33 6.85
C ARG A 51 -9.30 3.18 5.41
N ILE A 52 -8.06 3.60 5.13
CA ILE A 52 -7.46 3.50 3.79
C ILE A 52 -7.39 2.04 3.32
N GLU A 53 -6.94 1.10 4.17
CA GLU A 53 -6.89 -0.34 3.84
C GLU A 53 -8.27 -0.99 3.59
N ASN A 54 -9.34 -0.34 4.06
CA ASN A 54 -10.71 -0.75 3.87
C ASN A 54 -11.40 -0.02 2.69
N GLY A 55 -10.69 0.85 1.98
CA GLY A 55 -11.18 1.57 0.80
C GLY A 55 -11.77 2.96 1.09
N ASP A 56 -11.80 3.38 2.35
CA ASP A 56 -12.13 4.76 2.72
C ASP A 56 -10.88 5.63 2.60
N ILE A 57 -10.80 6.34 1.49
CA ILE A 57 -9.69 7.23 1.12
C ILE A 57 -10.05 8.71 1.30
N GLU A 58 -11.16 9.02 1.98
CA GLU A 58 -11.53 10.40 2.27
C GLU A 58 -10.47 11.07 3.15
N GLY A 59 -10.09 12.31 2.78
CA GLY A 59 -9.02 13.02 3.47
C GLY A 59 -7.60 12.50 3.19
N LEU A 60 -7.42 11.60 2.21
CA LEU A 60 -6.10 11.26 1.70
C LEU A 60 -5.53 12.41 0.86
N THR A 61 -4.65 13.21 1.47
CA THR A 61 -3.97 14.31 0.78
C THR A 61 -2.90 13.78 -0.18
N MET A 62 -2.57 14.56 -1.22
CA MET A 62 -1.51 14.21 -2.15
C MET A 62 -0.14 14.02 -1.47
N ARG A 63 0.14 14.80 -0.41
CA ARG A 63 1.34 14.66 0.42
C ARG A 63 1.40 13.27 1.07
N ASN A 64 0.31 12.85 1.71
CA ASN A 64 0.24 11.55 2.38
C ASN A 64 0.26 10.41 1.37
N PHE A 65 -0.41 10.57 0.23
CA PHE A 65 -0.37 9.61 -0.88
C PHE A 65 1.06 9.36 -1.36
N LEU A 66 1.84 10.40 -1.66
CA LEU A 66 3.23 10.26 -2.09
C LEU A 66 4.12 9.68 -0.99
N LYS A 67 3.91 10.09 0.26
CA LYS A 67 4.63 9.54 1.42
C LYS A 67 4.35 8.05 1.60
N LEU A 68 3.10 7.64 1.43
CA LEU A 68 2.67 6.24 1.52
C LEU A 68 3.28 5.42 0.39
N ALA A 69 3.25 5.90 -0.85
CA ALA A 69 3.90 5.25 -1.99
C ALA A 69 5.40 5.03 -1.73
N LYS A 70 6.08 6.06 -1.22
CA LYS A 70 7.50 6.00 -0.87
C LYS A 70 7.80 4.97 0.23
N ILE A 71 7.00 4.94 1.31
CA ILE A 71 7.18 3.98 2.41
C ILE A 71 6.95 2.55 1.92
N LEU A 72 5.89 2.34 1.14
CA LEU A 72 5.53 1.03 0.60
C LEU A 72 6.39 0.60 -0.60
N LYS A 73 7.31 1.46 -1.05
CA LYS A 73 8.22 1.21 -2.20
C LYS A 73 7.48 0.83 -3.50
N VAL A 74 6.30 1.41 -3.70
CA VAL A 74 5.50 1.25 -4.91
C VAL A 74 5.50 2.55 -5.72
N SER A 75 5.25 2.46 -7.03
CA SER A 75 5.08 3.68 -7.81
C SER A 75 3.77 4.39 -7.41
N PRO A 76 3.68 5.72 -7.53
CA PRO A 76 2.42 6.43 -7.29
C PRO A 76 1.28 5.87 -8.15
N PHE A 77 1.55 5.52 -9.40
CA PHE A 77 0.57 4.93 -10.30
C PHE A 77 0.02 3.58 -9.77
N GLN A 78 0.90 2.69 -9.32
CA GLN A 78 0.49 1.41 -8.73
C GLN A 78 -0.33 1.62 -7.45
N LEU A 79 0.07 2.56 -6.59
CA LEU A 79 -0.70 2.88 -5.39
C LEU A 79 -2.10 3.40 -5.75
N LEU A 80 -2.21 4.25 -6.79
CA LEU A 80 -3.49 4.77 -7.25
C LEU A 80 -4.42 3.66 -7.71
N GLU A 81 -3.94 2.73 -8.55
CA GLU A 81 -4.74 1.58 -9.01
C GLU A 81 -5.28 0.76 -7.83
N LEU A 82 -4.43 0.45 -6.85
CA LEU A 82 -4.82 -0.32 -5.65
C LEU A 82 -5.88 0.39 -4.81
N LEU A 83 -5.78 1.72 -4.67
CA LEU A 83 -6.74 2.50 -3.89
C LEU A 83 -8.07 2.63 -4.64
N LEU A 84 -8.05 2.82 -5.95
CA LEU A 84 -9.27 2.90 -6.77
C LEU A 84 -10.06 1.60 -6.76
N GLU A 85 -9.38 0.46 -6.83
CA GLU A 85 -10.04 -0.85 -6.73
C GLU A 85 -10.69 -1.09 -5.36
N GLN A 86 -10.02 -0.67 -4.28
CA GLN A 86 -10.60 -0.73 -2.94
C GLN A 86 -11.78 0.22 -2.76
N TYR A 87 -11.68 1.44 -3.29
CA TYR A 87 -12.75 2.43 -3.23
C TYR A 87 -14.01 1.96 -3.99
N LYS A 88 -13.86 1.32 -5.16
CA LYS A 88 -14.98 0.69 -5.88
C LYS A 88 -15.65 -0.39 -5.03
N LYS A 89 -14.87 -1.22 -4.31
CA LYS A 89 -15.40 -2.26 -3.41
C LYS A 89 -16.12 -1.65 -2.20
N TYR A 90 -15.58 -0.58 -1.63
CA TYR A 90 -16.18 0.17 -0.51
C TYR A 90 -17.54 0.76 -0.89
N LYS A 91 -17.65 1.44 -2.04
CA LYS A 91 -18.89 2.11 -2.48
C LYS A 91 -20.01 1.16 -2.91
N ARG A 92 -19.70 -0.11 -3.17
CA ARG A 92 -20.69 -1.15 -3.53
C ARG A 92 -21.31 -1.83 -2.31
N ARG A 93 -20.75 -1.62 -1.12
CA ARG A 93 -21.26 -2.11 0.16
C ARG A 93 -22.18 -1.07 0.78
#